data_AF-A0A7S1E8Q0-F1
#
_entry.id   AF-A0A7S1E8Q0-F1
#
_cell.length_a   1.000
_cell.length_b   1.000
_cell.length_c   1.000
_cell.angle_alpha   90.00
_cell.angle_beta   90.00
_cell.angle_gamma   90.00
#
_symmetry.space_group_name_H-M   'P 1'
#
loop_
_entity.id
_entity.type
_entity.pdbx_description
1 polymer ?
#
loop_
_entity_poly.entity_id
_entity_poly.type
_entity_poly.pdbx_seq_one_letter_code
_entity_poly.pdbx_strand_id
1 'polypeptide(L)'
;GDPLPGLGISGSQLVCFLVFWALQFWFVVHGIDAIRQLETYTAPIKIVICFVLLWWAWDRAGGFGPILEQPSAFVEGGKKAGQFPAVFWPSLTAMVGFWATLALNIPDFTRFAKSQRDQLVGQALGLPGPMGLLAALAVFVTSATVVIHGKALWDPV
;
A
#
# COMPACT_ATOMS: atom_id res chain seq x y z
N GLY A 1 -25.79 12.46 0.78
CA GLY A 1 -26.96 11.58 0.64
C GLY A 1 -26.99 10.67 1.83
N ASP A 2 -28.12 10.57 2.51
CA ASP A 2 -28.20 9.85 3.77
C ASP A 2 -27.78 8.38 3.63
N PRO A 3 -27.12 7.80 4.65
CA PRO A 3 -26.70 6.41 4.60
C PRO A 3 -27.90 5.46 4.49
N LEU A 4 -27.79 4.44 3.65
CA LEU A 4 -28.82 3.40 3.55
C LEU A 4 -28.88 2.61 4.88
N PRO A 5 -30.08 2.34 5.44
CA PRO A 5 -30.21 1.61 6.70
C PRO A 5 -29.58 0.21 6.57
N GLY A 6 -28.65 -0.12 7.47
CA GLY A 6 -27.97 -1.43 7.54
C GLY A 6 -26.67 -1.55 6.74
N LEU A 7 -26.43 -0.70 5.74
CA LEU A 7 -25.20 -0.74 4.92
C LEU A 7 -24.17 0.32 5.34
N GLY A 8 -24.58 1.39 6.02
CA GLY A 8 -23.67 2.46 6.47
C GLY A 8 -23.01 3.24 5.32
N ILE A 9 -23.47 3.04 4.09
CA ILE A 9 -22.92 3.61 2.86
C ILE A 9 -24.02 4.45 2.19
N SER A 10 -23.66 5.62 1.66
CA SER A 10 -24.58 6.46 0.88
C SER A 10 -24.93 5.80 -0.45
N GLY A 11 -26.15 6.01 -0.97
CA GLY A 11 -26.56 5.42 -2.26
C GLY A 11 -25.59 5.72 -3.42
N SER A 12 -24.98 6.91 -3.44
CA SER A 12 -23.94 7.28 -4.40
C SER A 12 -22.66 6.44 -4.27
N GLN A 13 -22.20 6.17 -3.05
CA GLN A 13 -21.04 5.31 -2.83
C GLN A 13 -21.30 3.87 -3.26
N LEU A 14 -22.52 3.36 -3.04
CA LEU A 14 -22.91 2.02 -3.48
C LEU A 14 -22.92 1.92 -5.01
N VAL A 15 -23.44 2.93 -5.72
CA VAL A 15 -23.39 2.96 -7.19
C VAL A 15 -21.95 3.01 -7.70
N CYS A 16 -21.10 3.88 -7.14
CA CYS A 16 -19.68 3.92 -7.50
C CYS A 16 -18.98 2.58 -7.26
N PHE A 17 -19.29 1.91 -6.14
CA PHE A 17 -18.77 0.58 -5.84
C PHE A 17 -19.21 -0.47 -6.88
N LEU A 18 -20.50 -0.51 -7.24
CA LEU A 18 -21.00 -1.47 -8.23
C LEU A 18 -20.43 -1.24 -9.62
N VAL A 19 -20.28 0.03 -10.04
CA VAL A 19 -19.66 0.39 -11.31
C VAL A 19 -18.20 -0.06 -11.34
N PHE A 20 -17.44 0.24 -10.28
CA PHE A 20 -16.05 -0.16 -10.17
C PHE A 20 -15.89 -1.69 -10.14
N TRP A 21 -16.78 -2.38 -9.42
CA TRP A 21 -16.82 -3.84 -9.35
C TRP A 21 -17.10 -4.47 -10.72
N ALA A 22 -18.08 -3.94 -11.47
CA ALA A 22 -18.40 -4.42 -12.82
C ALA A 22 -17.23 -4.21 -13.79
N LEU A 23 -16.52 -3.08 -13.67
CA LEU A 23 -15.32 -2.81 -14.46
C LEU A 23 -14.19 -3.79 -14.12
N GLN A 24 -13.95 -4.10 -12.84
CA GLN A 24 -12.99 -5.14 -12.47
C GLN A 24 -13.36 -6.51 -13.05
N PHE A 25 -14.64 -6.89 -12.98
CA PHE A 25 -15.12 -8.14 -13.56
C PHE A 25 -14.91 -8.18 -15.08
N TRP A 26 -15.16 -7.07 -15.78
CA TRP A 26 -14.90 -6.93 -17.21
C TRP A 26 -13.42 -7.21 -17.55
N PHE A 27 -12.47 -6.65 -16.80
CA PHE A 27 -11.04 -6.93 -17.00
C PHE A 27 -10.68 -8.39 -16.74
N VAL A 28 -11.27 -9.01 -15.71
CA VAL A 28 -11.03 -10.43 -15.41
C VAL A 28 -11.50 -11.34 -16.55
N VAL A 29 -12.67 -11.04 -17.14
CA VAL A 29 -13.21 -11.82 -18.28
C VAL A 29 -12.38 -11.64 -19.56
N HIS A 30 -11.73 -10.48 -19.74
CA HIS A 30 -10.83 -10.22 -20.89
C HIS A 30 -9.44 -10.85 -20.74
N GLY A 31 -9.17 -11.55 -19.63
CA GLY A 31 -7.99 -12.38 -19.44
C GLY A 31 -6.77 -11.65 -18.86
N ILE A 32 -5.78 -12.44 -18.45
CA ILE A 32 -4.54 -11.98 -17.77
C ILE A 32 -3.71 -11.04 -18.64
N ASP A 33 -3.78 -11.16 -19.97
CA ASP A 33 -2.98 -10.33 -20.87
C ASP A 33 -3.39 -8.85 -20.84
N ALA A 34 -4.68 -8.54 -20.70
CA ALA A 34 -5.17 -7.17 -20.53
C ALA A 34 -4.65 -6.54 -19.23
N ILE A 35 -4.66 -7.31 -18.14
CA ILE A 35 -4.14 -6.90 -16.83
C ILE A 35 -2.63 -6.66 -16.92
N ARG A 36 -1.89 -7.58 -17.55
CA ARG A 36 -0.43 -7.47 -17.71
C ARG A 36 -0.05 -6.23 -18.52
N GLN A 37 -0.76 -5.91 -19.60
CA GLN A 37 -0.50 -4.69 -20.36
C GLN A 37 -0.76 -3.43 -19.51
N LEU A 38 -1.91 -3.39 -18.82
CA LEU A 38 -2.27 -2.26 -17.96
C LEU A 38 -1.24 -2.05 -16.84
N GLU A 39 -0.78 -3.13 -16.21
CA GLU A 39 0.27 -3.10 -15.19
C GLU A 39 1.61 -2.64 -15.77
N THR A 40 1.99 -3.09 -16.97
CA THR A 40 3.25 -2.69 -17.63
C THR A 40 3.31 -1.19 -17.89
N TYR A 41 2.19 -0.57 -18.26
CA TYR A 41 2.12 0.89 -18.43
C TYR A 41 2.03 1.64 -17.09
N THR A 42 1.31 1.07 -16.13
CA THR A 42 1.07 1.74 -14.84
C THR A 42 2.28 1.67 -13.91
N ALA A 43 3.09 0.62 -13.99
CA ALA A 43 4.29 0.45 -13.17
C ALA A 43 5.30 1.62 -13.27
N PRO A 44 5.75 2.06 -14.48
CA PRO A 44 6.65 3.21 -14.58
C PRO A 44 5.99 4.51 -14.11
N ILE A 45 4.70 4.70 -14.40
CA ILE A 45 3.95 5.87 -13.93
C ILE A 45 3.94 5.93 -12.40
N LYS A 46 3.67 4.81 -11.72
CA LYS A 46 3.73 4.71 -10.26
C LYS A 46 5.10 5.08 -9.73
N ILE A 47 6.18 4.59 -10.35
CA ILE A 47 7.56 4.93 -9.94
C ILE A 47 7.80 6.45 -10.07
N VAL A 48 7.34 7.07 -11.16
CA VAL A 48 7.46 8.53 -11.33
C VAL A 48 6.69 9.29 -10.26
N ILE A 49 5.43 8.91 -10.01
CA ILE A 49 4.60 9.52 -8.95
C ILE A 49 5.27 9.38 -7.59
N CYS A 50 5.85 8.22 -7.30
CA CYS A 50 6.63 7.94 -6.10
C CYS A 50 7.78 8.95 -5.92
N PHE A 51 8.58 9.21 -6.96
CA PHE A 51 9.65 10.20 -6.90
C PHE A 51 9.12 11.64 -6.76
N VAL A 52 8.03 11.98 -7.43
CA VAL A 52 7.39 13.31 -7.30
C VAL A 52 6.89 13.54 -5.88
N LEU A 53 6.25 12.54 -5.27
CA LEU A 53 5.79 12.62 -3.88
C LEU A 53 6.95 12.70 -2.88
N LEU A 54 8.04 11.98 -3.14
CA LEU A 54 9.25 12.09 -2.32
C LEU A 54 9.84 13.49 -2.36
N TRP A 55 9.94 14.07 -3.56
CA TRP A 55 10.42 15.44 -3.76
C TRP A 55 9.53 16.44 -3.01
N TRP A 56 8.22 16.30 -3.15
CA TRP A 56 7.25 17.16 -2.46
C TRP A 56 7.38 17.05 -0.93
N ALA A 57 7.51 15.84 -0.40
CA ALA A 57 7.68 15.62 1.05
C ALA A 57 9.00 16.22 1.55
N TRP A 58 10.08 16.08 0.77
CA TRP A 58 11.39 16.65 1.08
C TRP A 58 11.39 18.18 1.11
N ASP A 59 10.79 18.81 0.10
CA ASP A 59 10.65 20.27 -0.02
C ASP A 59 9.80 20.84 1.14
N ARG A 60 8.66 20.21 1.42
CA ARG A 60 7.72 20.69 2.45
C ARG A 60 8.16 20.44 3.89
N ALA A 61 8.92 19.38 4.15
CA ALA A 61 9.42 19.08 5.50
C ALA A 61 10.75 19.79 5.82
N GLY A 62 11.33 20.53 4.89
CA GLY A 62 12.62 21.21 5.08
C GLY A 62 13.82 20.25 5.11
N GLY A 63 13.72 19.10 4.45
CA GLY A 63 14.76 18.06 4.38
C GLY A 63 14.40 16.73 5.05
N PHE A 64 15.32 15.76 5.00
CA PHE A 64 15.12 14.43 5.59
C PHE A 64 15.29 14.39 7.12
N GLY A 65 15.95 15.40 7.72
CA GLY A 65 16.24 15.44 9.17
C GLY A 65 14.97 15.39 10.04
N PRO A 66 14.04 16.34 9.92
CA PRO A 66 12.81 16.36 10.73
C PRO A 66 11.90 15.14 10.51
N ILE A 67 12.00 14.52 9.34
CA ILE A 67 11.23 13.32 8.97
C ILE A 67 11.77 12.07 9.69
N LEU A 68 13.09 11.96 9.86
CA LEU A 68 13.77 10.82 10.48
C LEU A 68 13.97 10.96 11.99
N GLU A 69 13.91 12.19 12.51
CA GLU A 69 14.08 12.50 13.94
C GLU A 69 12.82 12.20 14.78
N GLN A 70 11.71 11.78 14.18
CA GLN A 70 10.50 11.45 14.93
C GLN A 70 10.73 10.23 15.84
N PRO A 71 10.61 10.39 17.17
CA PRO A 71 10.81 9.29 18.10
C PRO A 71 9.69 8.26 17.94
N SER A 72 10.06 6.98 18.00
CA SER A 72 9.10 5.87 17.95
C SER A 72 8.07 6.00 19.07
N ALA A 73 6.79 5.76 18.77
CA ALA A 73 5.73 5.80 19.78
C ALA A 73 5.87 4.72 20.88
N PHE A 74 6.77 3.74 20.69
CA PHE A 74 6.98 2.58 21.55
C PHE A 74 8.24 2.66 22.44
N VAL A 75 9.06 3.72 22.36
CA VAL A 75 10.19 3.90 23.31
C VAL A 75 9.70 4.13 24.74
N GLU A 76 10.56 3.86 25.73
CA GLU A 76 10.30 4.21 27.14
C GLU A 76 9.92 5.70 27.26
N GLY A 77 8.74 5.98 27.80
CA GLY A 77 8.16 7.35 27.86
C GLY A 77 7.28 7.76 26.68
N GLY A 78 7.13 6.92 25.64
CA GLY A 78 6.23 7.14 24.50
C GLY A 78 4.76 6.79 24.79
N LYS A 79 3.83 7.31 23.96
CA LYS A 79 2.37 7.09 24.10
C LYS A 79 1.93 5.62 24.11
N LYS A 80 2.76 4.69 23.62
CA LYS A 80 2.51 3.24 23.56
C LYS A 80 3.62 2.40 24.21
N ALA A 81 4.39 2.99 25.14
CA ALA A 81 5.44 2.27 25.87
C ALA A 81 4.88 0.99 26.53
N GLY A 82 5.58 -0.14 26.38
CA GLY A 82 5.18 -1.44 26.93
C GLY A 82 4.07 -2.19 26.17
N GLN A 83 3.38 -1.55 25.21
CA GLN A 83 2.31 -2.18 24.41
C GLN A 83 2.82 -2.87 23.13
N PHE A 84 4.14 -2.93 22.95
CA PHE A 84 4.74 -3.53 21.75
C PHE A 84 4.25 -4.96 21.49
N PRO A 85 4.26 -5.91 22.45
CA PRO A 85 3.80 -7.27 22.19
C PRO A 85 2.31 -7.35 21.83
N ALA A 86 1.49 -6.52 22.47
CA ALA A 86 0.04 -6.50 22.28
C ALA A 86 -0.38 -5.94 20.91
N VAL A 87 0.44 -5.07 20.30
CA VAL A 87 0.19 -4.53 18.95
C VAL A 87 0.92 -5.35 17.89
N PHE A 88 2.14 -5.80 18.19
CA PHE A 88 3.00 -6.50 17.25
C PHE A 88 2.41 -7.84 16.81
N TRP A 89 1.99 -8.70 17.73
CA TRP A 89 1.47 -10.03 17.37
C TRP A 89 0.21 -9.97 16.50
N PRO A 90 -0.84 -9.19 16.85
CA PRO A 90 -2.00 -9.04 15.97
C PRO A 90 -1.64 -8.41 14.62
N SER A 91 -0.75 -7.42 14.60
CA SER A 91 -0.32 -6.77 13.35
C SER A 91 0.44 -7.73 12.45
N LEU A 92 1.33 -8.55 13.02
CA LEU A 92 2.07 -9.58 12.30
C LEU A 92 1.11 -10.62 11.73
N THR A 93 0.16 -11.12 12.54
CA THR A 93 -0.85 -12.06 12.08
C THR A 93 -1.70 -11.46 10.96
N ALA A 94 -2.10 -10.19 11.06
CA ALA A 94 -2.83 -9.50 10.01
C ALA A 94 -2.00 -9.38 8.71
N MET A 95 -0.71 -9.05 8.81
CA MET A 95 0.20 -9.01 7.65
C MET A 95 0.40 -10.39 7.03
N VAL A 96 0.57 -11.44 7.84
CA VAL A 96 0.65 -12.83 7.35
C VAL A 96 -0.65 -13.22 6.65
N GLY A 97 -1.81 -12.89 7.22
CA GLY A 97 -3.12 -13.15 6.59
C GLY A 97 -3.31 -12.41 5.28
N PHE A 98 -2.86 -11.15 5.21
CA PHE A 98 -2.88 -10.35 3.98
C PHE A 98 -2.08 -11.03 2.86
N TRP A 99 -0.88 -11.51 3.16
CA TRP A 99 -0.01 -12.18 2.18
C TRP A 99 -0.36 -13.65 1.94
N ALA A 100 -1.05 -14.32 2.87
CA ALA A 100 -1.40 -15.73 2.75
C ALA A 100 -2.23 -16.01 1.50
N THR A 101 -3.18 -15.12 1.19
CA THR A 101 -4.00 -15.24 -0.02
C THR A 101 -3.15 -15.14 -1.29
N LEU A 102 -2.21 -14.19 -1.35
CA LEU A 102 -1.30 -14.08 -2.48
C LEU A 102 -0.39 -15.31 -2.59
N ALA A 103 0.13 -15.81 -1.47
CA ALA A 103 0.98 -17.00 -1.42
C ALA A 103 0.32 -18.23 -2.03
N LEU A 104 -0.98 -18.43 -1.79
CA LEU A 104 -1.76 -19.52 -2.38
C LEU A 104 -1.93 -19.40 -3.89
N ASN A 105 -1.88 -18.18 -4.44
CA ASN A 105 -2.03 -17.90 -5.87
C ASN A 105 -0.68 -17.75 -6.62
N ILE A 106 0.46 -17.77 -5.92
CA ILE A 106 1.80 -17.73 -6.57
C ILE A 106 1.94 -18.80 -7.67
N PRO A 107 1.53 -20.07 -7.46
CA PRO A 107 1.60 -21.11 -8.50
C PRO A 107 0.87 -20.77 -9.80
N ASP A 108 -0.24 -20.01 -9.73
CA ASP A 108 -1.04 -19.62 -10.90
C ASP A 108 -0.30 -18.65 -11.83
N PHE A 109 0.62 -17.85 -11.27
CA PHE A 109 1.48 -16.95 -12.03
C PHE A 109 2.76 -17.64 -12.48
N THR A 110 3.34 -18.49 -11.62
CA THR A 110 4.64 -19.11 -11.90
C THR A 110 4.55 -20.27 -12.88
N ARG A 111 3.38 -20.85 -13.11
CA ARG A 111 3.16 -21.81 -14.21
C ARG A 111 3.45 -21.23 -15.60
N PHE A 112 3.44 -19.91 -15.74
CA PHE A 112 3.82 -19.22 -16.98
C PHE A 112 5.31 -18.83 -17.04
N ALA A 113 6.09 -19.15 -15.99
CA ALA A 113 7.53 -18.89 -15.97
C ALA A 113 8.26 -19.90 -16.85
N LYS A 114 9.25 -19.42 -17.61
CA LYS A 114 10.07 -20.26 -18.51
C LYS A 114 11.05 -21.15 -17.74
N SER A 115 11.47 -20.74 -16.54
CA SER A 115 12.38 -21.50 -15.68
C SER A 115 12.19 -21.17 -14.19
N GLN A 116 12.62 -22.09 -13.32
CA GLN A 116 12.63 -21.86 -11.86
C GLN A 116 13.52 -20.68 -11.44
N ARG A 117 14.61 -20.41 -12.19
CA ARG A 117 15.48 -19.25 -11.92
C ARG A 117 14.75 -17.94 -12.22
N ASP A 118 14.00 -17.87 -13.31
CA ASP A 118 13.22 -16.68 -13.67
C ASP A 118 12.13 -16.40 -12.64
N GLN A 119 11.48 -17.45 -12.10
CA GLN A 119 10.55 -17.33 -10.99
C GLN A 119 11.22 -16.75 -9.74
N LEU A 120 12.38 -17.30 -9.35
CA LEU A 120 13.10 -16.89 -8.15
C LEU A 120 13.55 -15.44 -8.23
N VAL A 121 14.17 -15.05 -9.34
CA VAL A 121 14.63 -13.68 -9.59
C VAL A 121 13.46 -12.72 -9.70
N GLY A 122 12.40 -13.12 -10.41
CA GLY A 122 11.19 -12.32 -10.58
C GLY A 122 10.49 -12.00 -9.26
N GLN A 123 10.38 -12.98 -8.36
CA GLN A 123 9.78 -12.76 -7.03
C GLN A 123 10.73 -12.00 -6.10
N ALA A 124 12.02 -12.36 -6.08
CA ALA A 124 13.00 -11.73 -5.18
C ALA A 124 13.21 -10.24 -5.49
N LEU A 125 13.05 -9.81 -6.73
CA LEU A 125 13.17 -8.40 -7.12
C LEU A 125 11.80 -7.70 -7.24
N GLY A 126 10.81 -8.38 -7.81
CA GLY A 126 9.51 -7.81 -8.12
C GLY A 126 8.60 -7.59 -6.91
N LEU A 127 8.76 -8.36 -5.83
CA LEU A 127 7.99 -8.16 -4.60
C LEU A 127 8.69 -7.17 -3.64
N PRO A 128 9.92 -7.42 -3.16
CA PRO A 128 10.56 -6.57 -2.16
C PRO A 128 10.89 -5.16 -2.66
N GLY A 129 11.30 -5.01 -3.92
CA GLY A 129 11.73 -3.71 -4.46
C GLY A 129 10.61 -2.66 -4.45
N PRO A 130 9.51 -2.90 -5.18
CA PRO A 130 8.36 -1.99 -5.19
C PRO A 130 7.71 -1.81 -3.82
N MET A 131 7.60 -2.88 -3.01
CA MET A 131 7.06 -2.79 -1.65
C MET A 131 7.94 -1.91 -0.75
N GLY A 132 9.26 -2.11 -0.76
CA GLY A 132 10.19 -1.31 0.02
C GLY A 132 10.14 0.16 -0.36
N LEU A 133 10.09 0.45 -1.68
CA LEU A 133 9.96 1.81 -2.17
C LEU A 133 8.65 2.47 -1.72
N LEU A 134 7.52 1.78 -1.91
CA LEU A 134 6.20 2.29 -1.50
C LEU A 134 6.08 2.45 0.02
N ALA A 135 6.60 1.51 0.80
CA ALA A 135 6.60 1.58 2.26
C ALA A 135 7.47 2.74 2.76
N ALA A 136 8.68 2.91 2.22
CA ALA A 136 9.55 4.03 2.56
C ALA A 136 8.88 5.37 2.25
N LEU A 137 8.22 5.48 1.09
CA LEU A 137 7.47 6.68 0.71
C LEU A 137 6.28 6.94 1.63
N ALA A 138 5.52 5.91 1.96
CA ALA A 138 4.40 6.04 2.89
C ALA A 138 4.88 6.56 4.25
N VAL A 139 6.02 6.06 4.77
CA VAL A 139 6.63 6.54 6.01
C VAL A 139 7.09 7.99 5.88
N PHE A 140 7.79 8.35 4.79
CA PHE A 140 8.27 9.71 4.57
C PHE A 140 7.13 10.72 4.43
N VAL A 141 6.11 10.40 3.65
CA VAL A 141 4.94 11.28 3.47
C VAL A 141 4.15 11.40 4.77
N THR A 142 3.94 10.30 5.51
CA THR A 142 3.22 10.34 6.80
C THR A 142 4.00 11.11 7.86
N SER A 143 5.32 10.97 7.90
CA SER A 143 6.16 11.74 8.82
C SER A 143 6.21 13.22 8.42
N ALA A 144 6.30 13.52 7.12
CA ALA A 144 6.23 14.90 6.61
C ALA A 144 4.90 15.58 6.94
N THR A 145 3.75 14.89 6.84
CA THR A 145 2.45 15.47 7.23
C THR A 145 2.38 15.79 8.72
N VAL A 146 3.01 14.99 9.58
CA VAL A 146 3.14 15.30 11.02
C VAL A 146 4.01 16.55 11.22
N VAL A 147 5.10 16.73 10.48
CA VAL A 147 5.96 17.92 10.56
C VAL A 147 5.24 19.17 10.05
N ILE A 148 4.49 19.07 8.94
CA ILE A 148 3.83 20.20 8.29
C ILE A 148 2.54 20.61 9.01
N HIS A 149 1.75 19.64 9.49
CA HIS A 149 0.41 19.88 10.05
C HIS A 149 0.33 19.60 11.56
N GLY A 150 1.40 19.14 12.20
CA GLY A 150 1.44 18.83 13.64
C GLY A 150 0.64 17.59 14.05
N LYS A 151 -0.02 16.89 13.12
CA LYS A 151 -0.82 15.69 13.35
C LYS A 151 -0.68 14.72 12.17
N ALA A 152 -0.67 13.42 12.44
CA ALA A 152 -0.77 12.40 11.40
C ALA A 152 -2.20 12.41 10.85
N LEU A 153 -2.38 12.96 9.65
CA LEU A 153 -3.65 12.91 8.94
C LEU A 153 -3.82 11.48 8.39
N TRP A 154 -4.66 10.69 9.06
CA TRP A 154 -5.05 9.36 8.61
C TRP A 154 -6.24 9.39 7.64
N ASP A 155 -7.00 10.49 7.62
CA ASP A 155 -8.16 10.68 6.76
C ASP A 155 -7.95 11.96 5.92
N PRO A 156 -7.87 11.86 4.58
CA PRO A 156 -7.79 13.02 3.71
C PRO A 156 -9.17 13.65 3.40
N VAL A 157 -10.25 13.19 4.04
CA VAL A 157 -11.63 13.70 3.88
C VAL A 157 -12.18 14.21 5.22
#